data_AF-A0AAV7TLX1-F1
#
_entry.id   AF-A0AAV7TLX1-F1
#
_cell.length_a   1.000
_cell.length_b   1.000
_cell.length_c   1.000
_cell.angle_alpha   90.00
_cell.angle_beta   90.00
_cell.angle_gamma   90.00
#
_symmetry.space_group_name_H-M   'P 1'
#
loop_
_entity.id
_entity.type
_entity.pdbx_description
1 polymer ?
#
loop_
_entity_poly.entity_id
_entity_poly.type
_entity_poly.pdbx_seq_one_letter_code
_entity_poly.pdbx_strand_id
1 'polypeptide(L)'
;EASCAYILMVTAALWISEAIPLGAAAMVPAFLFPLFGIMKSSEVAAEYFKDIHLLLFGVVCLATSIQKWNLHKRIALWMVLSVGGQPG
;
A
#
# COMPACT_ATOMS: atom_id res chain seq x y z
N GLU A 1 -9.47 -28.50 0.76
CA GLU A 1 -8.82 -28.22 2.07
C GLU A 1 -7.30 -28.19 1.95
N ALA A 2 -6.66 -29.27 1.46
CA ALA A 2 -5.21 -29.36 1.27
C ALA A 2 -4.60 -28.22 0.41
N SER A 3 -5.28 -27.80 -0.65
CA SER A 3 -4.81 -26.72 -1.53
C SER A 3 -4.74 -25.36 -0.81
N CYS A 4 -5.67 -25.07 0.11
CA CYS A 4 -5.63 -23.84 0.91
C CYS A 4 -4.42 -23.82 1.85
N ALA A 5 -4.18 -24.96 2.53
CA ALA A 5 -3.04 -25.10 3.43
C ALA A 5 -1.69 -24.93 2.70
N TYR A 6 -1.58 -25.47 1.48
CA TYR A 6 -0.39 -25.31 0.65
C TYR A 6 -0.13 -23.83 0.30
N ILE A 7 -1.16 -23.10 -0.15
CA ILE A 7 -1.05 -21.69 -0.52
C ILE A 7 -0.65 -20.84 0.69
N LEU A 8 -1.25 -21.10 1.86
CA LEU A 8 -0.90 -20.40 3.10
C LEU A 8 0.55 -20.66 3.50
N MET A 9 1.02 -21.91 3.42
CA MET A 9 2.38 -22.28 3.80
C MET A 9 3.42 -21.63 2.86
N VAL A 10 3.16 -21.61 1.56
CA VAL A 10 4.01 -20.93 0.57
C VAL A 10 4.03 -19.42 0.81
N THR A 11 2.88 -18.80 1.09
CA THR A 11 2.78 -17.36 1.36
C THR A 11 3.51 -16.99 2.65
N ALA A 12 3.37 -17.79 3.71
CA ALA A 12 4.07 -17.60 4.97
C ALA A 12 5.59 -17.73 4.82
N ALA A 13 6.06 -18.72 4.05
CA ALA A 13 7.49 -18.89 3.76
C ALA A 13 8.07 -17.69 2.98
N LEU A 14 7.30 -17.14 2.03
CA LEU A 14 7.67 -15.95 1.27
C LEU A 14 7.73 -14.69 2.14
N TRP A 15 6.80 -14.53 3.09
CA TRP A 15 6.84 -13.42 4.06
C TRP A 15 8.04 -13.51 5.00
N ILE A 16 8.36 -14.70 5.51
CA ILE A 16 9.50 -14.88 6.43
C ILE A 16 10.83 -14.71 5.70
N SER A 17 10.91 -15.12 4.43
CA SER A 17 12.16 -15.05 3.66
C SER A 17 12.48 -13.65 3.14
N GLU A 18 11.56 -12.68 3.23
CA GLU A 18 11.67 -11.32 2.64
C GLU A 18 12.24 -11.28 1.20
N ALA A 19 12.08 -12.38 0.45
CA ALA A 19 12.71 -12.54 -0.86
C ALA A 19 12.09 -11.60 -1.91
N ILE A 20 10.88 -11.10 -1.65
CA ILE A 20 10.06 -10.28 -2.53
C ILE A 20 9.39 -9.17 -1.69
N PRO A 21 9.23 -7.95 -2.23
CA PRO A 21 8.55 -6.87 -1.54
C PRO A 21 7.16 -7.29 -1.06
N LEU A 22 6.82 -6.93 0.17
CA LEU A 22 5.57 -7.31 0.87
C LEU A 22 4.31 -7.20 -0.01
N GLY A 23 4.21 -6.18 -0.86
CA GLY A 23 3.11 -6.02 -1.80
C GLY A 23 3.00 -7.14 -2.83
N ALA A 24 4.12 -7.60 -3.39
CA ALA A 24 4.14 -8.70 -4.35
C ALA A 24 3.96 -10.07 -3.66
N ALA A 25 4.44 -10.24 -2.42
CA ALA A 25 4.17 -11.44 -1.62
C ALA A 25 2.68 -11.57 -1.30
N ALA A 26 1.99 -10.45 -1.01
CA ALA A 26 0.55 -10.44 -0.81
C ALA A 26 -0.22 -10.85 -2.08
N MET A 27 0.28 -10.53 -3.29
CA MET A 27 -0.40 -10.92 -4.54
C MET A 27 -0.36 -12.43 -4.83
N VAL A 28 0.54 -13.19 -4.20
CA VAL A 28 0.69 -14.64 -4.41
C VAL A 28 -0.59 -15.41 -4.07
N PRO A 29 -1.16 -15.32 -2.86
CA PRO A 29 -2.44 -15.96 -2.57
C PRO A 29 -3.55 -15.39 -3.47
N ALA A 30 -3.58 -14.08 -3.72
CA ALA A 30 -4.61 -13.46 -4.56
C ALA A 30 -4.66 -14.07 -5.98
N PHE A 31 -3.53 -14.53 -6.50
CA PHE A 31 -3.42 -15.19 -7.81
C PHE A 31 -3.59 -16.72 -7.73
N LEU A 32 -3.04 -17.38 -6.70
CA LEU A 32 -3.09 -18.84 -6.54
C LEU A 32 -4.49 -19.33 -6.12
N PHE A 33 -5.23 -18.58 -5.29
CA PHE A 33 -6.60 -18.93 -4.89
C PHE A 33 -7.56 -19.12 -6.07
N PRO A 34 -7.63 -18.20 -7.06
CA PRO A 34 -8.48 -18.39 -8.24
C PRO A 34 -7.92 -19.41 -9.24
N LEU A 35 -6.61 -19.56 -9.35
CA LEU A 35 -5.97 -20.57 -10.22
C LEU A 35 -6.28 -22.02 -9.78
N PHE A 36 -6.37 -22.26 -8.47
CA PHE A 36 -6.74 -23.56 -7.92
C PHE A 36 -8.27 -23.77 -7.81
N GLY A 37 -9.09 -22.82 -8.28
CA GLY A 37 -10.56 -22.94 -8.32
C GLY A 37 -11.23 -22.93 -6.94
N ILE A 38 -10.53 -22.46 -5.91
CA ILE A 38 -11.01 -22.44 -4.51
C ILE A 38 -11.95 -21.25 -4.29
N MET A 39 -11.65 -20.11 -4.92
CA MET A 39 -12.44 -18.88 -4.87
C MET A 39 -12.53 -18.25 -6.27
N LYS A 40 -13.67 -17.62 -6.58
CA LYS A 40 -13.85 -16.93 -7.87
C LYS A 40 -12.96 -15.69 -7.89
N SER A 41 -12.28 -15.44 -9.03
CA SER A 41 -11.41 -14.27 -9.22
C SER A 41 -12.10 -12.94 -8.90
N SER A 42 -13.41 -12.86 -9.12
CA SER A 42 -14.23 -11.69 -8.76
C SER A 42 -14.32 -11.43 -7.25
N GLU A 43 -14.37 -12.47 -6.41
CA GLU A 43 -14.44 -12.29 -4.95
C GLU A 43 -13.09 -11.89 -4.38
N VAL A 44 -12.01 -12.51 -4.87
CA VAL A 44 -10.65 -12.14 -4.47
C VAL A 44 -10.33 -10.69 -4.86
N ALA A 45 -10.75 -10.28 -6.07
CA ALA A 45 -10.63 -8.90 -6.50
C ALA A 45 -11.46 -7.95 -5.62
N ALA A 46 -12.69 -8.31 -5.25
CA ALA A 46 -13.51 -7.49 -4.36
C ALA A 46 -12.88 -7.32 -2.96
N GLU A 47 -12.27 -8.37 -2.42
CA GLU A 47 -11.59 -8.31 -1.12
C GLU A 47 -10.30 -7.45 -1.17
N TYR A 48 -9.57 -7.49 -2.28
CA TYR A 48 -8.39 -6.65 -2.53
C TYR A 48 -8.75 -5.17 -2.74
N PHE A 49 -9.84 -4.90 -3.48
CA PHE A 49 -10.29 -3.54 -3.80
C PHE A 49 -11.22 -2.93 -2.74
N LYS A 50 -11.24 -3.45 -1.50
CA LYS A 50 -11.94 -2.81 -0.39
C LYS A 50 -11.48 -1.36 -0.19
N ASP A 51 -12.40 -0.52 0.27
CA ASP A 51 -12.22 0.93 0.45
C ASP A 51 -10.91 1.31 1.15
N ILE A 52 -10.47 0.50 2.12
CA ILE A 52 -9.23 0.74 2.89
C ILE A 52 -7.97 0.75 2.01
N HIS A 53 -7.83 -0.19 1.06
CA HIS A 53 -6.64 -0.27 0.21
C HIS A 53 -6.61 0.92 -0.76
N LEU A 54 -7.76 1.25 -1.35
CA LEU A 54 -7.92 2.41 -2.23
C LEU A 54 -7.65 3.72 -1.49
N LEU A 55 -8.12 3.85 -0.24
CA LEU A 55 -7.85 5.00 0.61
C LEU A 55 -6.35 5.15 0.90
N LEU A 56 -5.66 4.04 1.23
CA LEU A 56 -4.21 4.01 1.44
C LEU A 56 -3.46 4.47 0.18
N PHE A 57 -3.81 3.95 -0.99
CA PHE A 57 -3.26 4.43 -2.26
C PHE A 57 -3.54 5.92 -2.50
N GLY A 58 -4.75 6.38 -2.18
CA GLY A 58 -5.12 7.79 -2.25
C GLY A 58 -4.27 8.69 -1.35
N VAL A 59 -4.02 8.27 -0.10
CA VAL A 59 -3.18 9.01 0.85
C VAL A 59 -1.72 9.05 0.37
N VAL A 60 -1.20 7.95 -0.17
CA VAL A 60 0.16 7.92 -0.75
C VAL A 60 0.27 8.83 -1.97
N CYS A 61 -0.73 8.82 -2.85
CA CYS A 61 -0.82 9.71 -4.02
C CYS A 61 -0.90 11.19 -3.60
N LEU A 62 -1.67 11.49 -2.56
CA LEU A 62 -1.78 12.82 -2.00
C LEU A 62 -0.44 13.28 -1.38
N ALA A 63 0.20 12.44 -0.57
CA ALA A 63 1.49 12.73 0.05
C ALA A 63 2.59 13.01 -0.99
N THR A 64 2.67 12.16 -2.02
CA THR A 64 3.63 12.35 -3.13
C THR A 64 3.32 13.60 -3.95
N SER A 65 2.04 13.93 -4.17
CA SER A 65 1.64 15.17 -4.82
C SER A 65 2.06 16.40 -4.01
N ILE A 66 1.84 16.38 -2.69
CA ILE A 66 2.27 17.45 -1.77
C ILE A 66 3.79 17.65 -1.79
N GLN A 67 4.56 16.54 -1.82
CA GLN A 67 6.02 16.58 -1.96
C GLN A 67 6.44 17.21 -3.29
N LYS A 68 5.78 16.83 -4.40
CA LYS A 68 6.12 17.30 -5.75
C LYS A 68 5.83 18.79 -5.93
N TRP A 69 4.77 19.30 -5.30
CA TRP A 69 4.45 20.73 -5.26
C TRP A 69 5.36 21.55 -4.33
N ASN A 70 6.35 20.91 -3.68
CA ASN A 70 7.24 21.53 -2.69
C ASN A 70 6.44 22.35 -1.65
N LEU A 71 5.22 21.90 -1.33
CA LEU A 71 4.33 22.62 -0.42
C LEU A 71 5.01 22.79 0.95
N HIS A 72 5.83 21.83 1.36
CA HIS A 72 6.70 21.93 2.53
C HIS A 72 7.59 23.18 2.53
N LYS A 73 8.23 23.53 1.40
CA LYS A 73 9.03 24.76 1.27
C LYS A 73 8.15 26.01 1.32
N ARG A 74 6.96 25.97 0.72
CA ARG A 74 6.04 27.12 0.72
C ARG A 74 5.48 27.39 2.12
N ILE A 75 5.11 26.34 2.86
CA ILE A 75 4.65 26.42 4.26
C ILE A 75 5.79 26.86 5.18
N ALA A 76 7.01 26.33 5.00
CA ALA A 76 8.18 26.75 5.77
C ALA A 76 8.53 28.23 5.54
N LEU A 77 8.48 28.70 4.29
CA LEU A 77 8.73 30.11 3.96
C LEU A 77 7.66 31.03 4.55
N TRP A 78 6.39 30.63 4.51
CA TRP A 78 5.29 31.35 5.16
C TRP A 78 5.50 31.43 6.68
N MET A 79 5.87 30.33 7.34
CA MET A 79 6.13 30.31 8.77
C MET A 79 7.32 31.22 9.15
N VAL A 80 8.39 31.21 8.36
CA VAL A 80 9.54 32.12 8.53
C VAL A 80 9.16 33.57 8.31
N LEU A 81 8.35 33.91 7.31
CA LEU A 81 7.88 35.27 7.08
C LEU A 81 6.92 35.76 8.17
N SER A 82 6.06 34.87 8.68
CA SER A 82 5.14 35.19 9.78
C SER A 82 5.86 35.41 11.11
N VAL A 83 6.96 34.71 11.37
CA VAL A 83 7.75 34.87 12.61
C VAL A 83 8.87 35.91 12.47
N GLY A 84 9.39 36.11 11.26
CA GLY A 84 10.51 37.02 10.93
C GLY A 84 10.11 38.48 10.71
N GLY A 85 8.86 38.85 10.97
CA GLY A 85 8.35 40.23 10.88
C GLY A 85 8.80 41.16 12.02
N GLN A 86 9.69 40.73 12.92
CA GLN A 86 10.27 41.59 13.95
C GLN A 86 11.80 41.43 13.95
N PRO A 87 12.53 42.34 13.28
CA PRO A 87 13.94 42.54 13.58
C PRO A 87 13.99 43.22 14.96
N GLY A 88 14.48 42.49 15.95
CA GLY A 88 15.13 43.08 17.12
C GLY A 88 16.62 43.25 16.84
#